data_AF-E0NN84-F1
#
_entry.id   AF-E0NN84-F1
#
_cell.length_a   1.000
_cell.length_b   1.000
_cell.length_c   1.000
_cell.angle_alpha   90.00
_cell.angle_beta   90.00
_cell.angle_gamma   90.00
#
_symmetry.space_group_name_H-M   'P 1'
#
loop_
_entity.id
_entity.type
_entity.pdbx_description
1 polymer ?
#
loop_
_entity_poly.entity_id
_entity_poly.type
_entity_poly.pdbx_seq_one_letter_code
_entity_poly.pdbx_strand_id
1 'polypeptide(L)'
;MLENIEKNNKIINQMYKGKELVWQLPTVMISEVNVYAGIQTLVFTTYPARCNVTVTVNDKEVANAQSSFDGNFSCGLGTPLRSEDYVTIKITKSGWRDLRNNYIV
;
A
#
# COMPACT_ATOMS: atom_id res chain seq x y z
N MET A 1 -18.51 16.42 -2.11
CA MET A 1 -17.30 16.95 -2.77
C MET A 1 -16.16 16.79 -1.76
N LEU A 2 -15.08 16.10 -2.12
CA LEU A 2 -13.89 15.93 -1.27
C LEU A 2 -12.89 17.00 -1.69
N GLU A 3 -12.53 17.90 -0.77
CA GLU A 3 -11.44 18.86 -0.99
C GLU A 3 -10.22 18.42 -0.18
N ASN A 4 -9.09 18.33 -0.86
CA ASN A 4 -7.80 18.06 -0.24
C ASN A 4 -7.22 19.38 0.24
N ILE A 5 -7.05 19.52 1.56
CA ILE A 5 -6.47 20.72 2.17
C ILE A 5 -5.12 20.34 2.78
N GLU A 6 -4.09 21.13 2.51
CA GLU A 6 -2.78 20.97 3.12
C GLU A 6 -2.73 21.77 4.44
N LYS A 7 -2.50 21.09 5.57
CA LYS A 7 -2.38 21.72 6.89
C LYS A 7 -1.25 21.07 7.68
N ASN A 8 -0.29 21.86 8.16
CA ASN A 8 0.85 21.39 8.95
C ASN A 8 1.61 20.20 8.30
N ASN A 9 1.93 20.30 7.00
CA ASN A 9 2.59 19.24 6.21
C ASN A 9 1.83 17.91 6.15
N LYS A 10 0.51 17.94 6.31
CA LYS A 10 -0.37 16.78 6.13
C LYS A 10 -1.48 17.12 5.13
N ILE A 11 -1.77 16.17 4.25
CA ILE A 11 -2.96 16.21 3.40
C ILE A 11 -4.12 15.70 4.25
N ILE A 12 -5.19 16.49 4.36
CA ILE A 12 -6.42 16.10 5.05
C ILE A 12 -7.60 16.27 4.11
N ASN A 13 -8.40 15.23 4.00
CA ASN A 13 -9.68 15.26 3.31
C ASN A 13 -10.70 15.90 4.23
N GLN A 14 -11.31 16.98 3.75
CA GLN A 14 -12.47 17.57 4.41
C GLN A 14 -13.73 16.77 4.01
N MET A 15 -14.45 16.23 5.00
CA MET A 15 -15.69 15.47 4.78
C MET A 15 -16.80 15.95 5.69
N TYR A 16 -18.05 15.87 5.21
CA TYR A 16 -19.23 16.07 6.04
C TYR A 16 -19.77 14.73 6.51
N LYS A 17 -19.97 14.57 7.82
CA LYS A 17 -20.74 13.46 8.41
C LYS A 17 -22.03 14.04 8.99
N GLY A 18 -23.09 14.03 8.19
CA GLY A 18 -24.31 14.80 8.52
C GLY A 18 -24.05 16.30 8.37
N LYS A 19 -24.25 17.08 9.45
CA LYS A 19 -23.95 18.53 9.48
C LYS A 19 -22.56 18.86 10.04
N GLU A 20 -21.80 17.86 10.48
CA GLU A 20 -20.49 18.05 11.11
C GLU A 20 -19.35 17.92 10.11
N LEU A 21 -18.36 18.81 10.24
CA LEU A 21 -17.12 18.77 9.47
C LEU A 21 -16.12 17.82 10.14
N VAL A 22 -15.67 16.80 9.43
CA VAL A 22 -14.68 15.83 9.89
C VAL A 22 -13.45 15.86 8.99
N TRP A 23 -12.28 15.88 9.62
CA TRP A 23 -10.98 15.79 8.95
C TRP A 23 -10.49 14.35 8.95
N GLN A 24 -10.17 13.79 7.79
CA GLN A 24 -9.58 12.46 7.70
C GLN A 24 -8.34 12.47 6.81
N LEU A 25 -7.32 11.69 7.19
CA LEU A 25 -6.19 11.47 6.29
C LEU A 25 -6.66 10.72 5.04
N PRO A 26 -6.16 11.08 3.85
CA PRO A 26 -6.36 10.27 2.67
C PRO A 26 -5.72 8.88 2.87
N THR A 27 -6.25 7.87 2.19
CA THR A 27 -5.80 6.48 2.35
C THR A 27 -4.84 6.11 1.23
N VAL A 28 -3.76 5.42 1.57
CA VAL A 28 -2.87 4.83 0.56
C VAL A 28 -3.64 3.79 -0.25
N MET A 29 -3.43 3.79 -1.56
CA MET A 29 -4.05 2.83 -2.49
C MET A 29 -2.97 2.08 -3.25
N ILE A 30 -3.33 0.91 -3.76
CA ILE A 30 -2.53 0.17 -4.73
C ILE A 30 -3.37 -0.28 -5.90
N SER A 31 -2.70 -0.49 -7.04
CA SER A 31 -3.29 -1.27 -8.12
C SER A 31 -3.54 -2.71 -7.68
N GLU A 32 -4.26 -3.45 -8.52
CA GLU A 32 -4.36 -4.89 -8.41
C GLU A 32 -2.97 -5.53 -8.30
N VAL A 33 -2.88 -6.57 -7.46
CA VAL A 33 -1.68 -7.34 -7.22
C VAL A 33 -1.95 -8.78 -7.61
N ASN A 34 -1.16 -9.29 -8.55
CA ASN A 34 -1.21 -10.69 -8.95
C ASN A 34 -0.50 -11.54 -7.90
N VAL A 35 -1.26 -12.32 -7.13
CA VAL A 35 -0.76 -13.27 -6.13
C VAL A 35 -1.34 -14.64 -6.45
N TYR A 36 -0.51 -15.57 -6.93
CA TYR A 36 -0.89 -16.94 -7.27
C TYR A 36 0.35 -17.86 -7.26
N ALA A 37 0.14 -19.17 -7.14
CA ALA A 37 1.23 -20.14 -7.04
C ALA A 37 2.16 -20.09 -8.27
N GLY A 38 3.47 -20.18 -8.03
CA GLY A 38 4.50 -20.18 -9.06
C GLY A 38 5.11 -18.82 -9.38
N ILE A 39 4.51 -17.70 -8.97
CA ILE A 39 5.13 -16.37 -9.18
C ILE A 39 6.37 -16.20 -8.30
N GLN A 40 7.37 -15.50 -8.83
CA GLN A 40 8.63 -15.19 -8.14
C GLN A 40 8.85 -13.69 -7.95
N THR A 41 7.95 -12.86 -8.48
CA THR A 41 8.07 -11.40 -8.47
C THR A 41 6.69 -10.80 -8.27
N LEU A 42 6.59 -9.81 -7.39
CA LEU A 42 5.40 -8.98 -7.25
C LEU A 42 5.64 -7.64 -7.92
N VAL A 43 4.62 -7.17 -8.65
CA VAL A 43 4.63 -5.87 -9.32
C VAL A 43 3.29 -5.20 -9.08
N PHE A 44 3.32 -3.95 -8.64
CA PHE A 44 2.12 -3.11 -8.47
C PHE A 44 2.52 -1.63 -8.40
N THR A 45 1.51 -0.75 -8.40
CA THR A 45 1.70 0.69 -8.23
C THR A 45 1.07 1.16 -6.93
N THR A 46 1.65 2.19 -6.31
CA THR A 46 1.14 2.84 -5.10
C THR A 46 0.64 4.25 -5.40
N TYR A 47 -0.42 4.65 -4.70
CA TYR A 47 -0.82 6.06 -4.62
C TYR A 47 -0.91 6.49 -3.15
N PRO A 48 -0.25 7.60 -2.76
CA PRO A 48 0.64 8.41 -3.58
C PRO A 48 1.93 7.66 -3.96
N ALA A 49 2.75 8.26 -4.82
CA ALA A 49 4.07 7.74 -5.13
C ALA A 49 5.05 7.90 -3.95
N ARG A 50 6.21 7.22 -4.03
CA ARG A 50 7.22 7.17 -2.96
C ARG A 50 6.64 6.74 -1.62
N CYS A 51 5.86 5.66 -1.61
CA CYS A 51 5.41 5.02 -0.38
C CYS A 51 6.45 4.01 0.09
N ASN A 52 6.58 3.84 1.39
CA ASN A 52 7.38 2.74 1.93
C ASN A 52 6.54 1.46 1.90
N VAL A 53 7.05 0.42 1.28
CA VAL A 53 6.38 -0.85 1.02
C VAL A 53 7.16 -1.95 1.72
N THR A 54 6.45 -2.73 2.53
CA THR A 54 6.95 -3.95 3.15
C THR A 54 6.15 -5.12 2.62
N VAL A 55 6.83 -6.15 2.12
CA VAL A 55 6.24 -7.40 1.68
C VAL A 55 6.75 -8.52 2.57
N THR A 56 5.82 -9.31 3.11
CA THR A 56 6.15 -10.56 3.82
C THR A 56 5.49 -11.75 3.14
N VAL A 57 6.18 -12.89 3.16
CA VAL A 57 5.65 -14.20 2.76
C VAL A 57 5.78 -15.13 3.95
N ASN A 58 4.68 -15.72 4.43
CA ASN A 58 4.63 -16.55 5.64
C ASN A 58 5.35 -15.89 6.83
N ASP A 59 5.00 -14.63 7.09
CA ASP A 59 5.57 -13.78 8.15
C ASP A 59 7.07 -13.44 8.01
N LYS A 60 7.73 -13.87 6.93
CA LYS A 60 9.12 -13.50 6.63
C LYS A 60 9.16 -12.29 5.70
N GLU A 61 9.87 -11.23 6.10
CA GLU A 61 10.13 -10.08 5.23
C GLU A 61 10.97 -10.51 4.02
N VAL A 62 10.44 -10.22 2.82
CA VAL A 62 11.13 -10.44 1.54
C VAL A 62 11.49 -9.13 0.85
N ALA A 63 10.80 -8.04 1.19
CA ALA A 63 11.12 -6.71 0.69
C ALA A 63 10.73 -5.61 1.69
N ASN A 64 11.56 -4.58 1.77
CA ASN A 64 11.31 -3.34 2.51
C ASN A 64 11.98 -2.19 1.75
N ALA A 65 11.21 -1.52 0.89
CA ALA A 65 11.73 -0.51 -0.01
C ALA A 65 10.69 0.56 -0.34
N GLN A 66 11.13 1.66 -0.94
CA GLN A 66 10.25 2.73 -1.37
C GLN A 66 9.82 2.52 -2.83
N SER A 67 8.55 2.77 -3.14
CA SER A 67 8.07 2.82 -4.54
C SER A 67 8.69 3.99 -5.31
N SER A 68 8.71 3.90 -6.64
CA SER A 68 9.33 4.91 -7.50
C SER A 68 8.65 6.28 -7.40
N PHE A 69 9.21 7.27 -8.10
CA PHE A 69 8.63 8.61 -8.24
C PHE A 69 7.22 8.60 -8.86
N ASP A 70 6.96 7.58 -9.67
CA ASP A 70 5.75 7.29 -10.43
C ASP A 70 4.90 6.19 -9.75
N GLY A 71 5.31 5.76 -8.55
CA GLY A 71 4.56 4.82 -7.71
C GLY A 71 4.79 3.35 -8.03
N ASN A 72 5.62 3.02 -9.02
CA ASN A 72 5.93 1.64 -9.37
C ASN A 72 6.71 0.94 -8.25
N PHE A 73 6.33 -0.29 -7.93
CA PHE A 73 7.04 -1.17 -7.00
C PHE A 73 7.20 -2.55 -7.62
N SER A 74 8.40 -3.12 -7.50
CA SER A 74 8.70 -4.48 -7.91
C SER A 74 9.69 -5.12 -6.93
N CYS A 75 9.44 -6.37 -6.53
CA CYS A 75 10.37 -7.12 -5.70
C CYS A 75 10.39 -8.61 -6.06
N GLY A 76 11.57 -9.21 -5.99
CA GLY A 76 11.72 -10.67 -6.05
C GLY A 76 11.35 -11.32 -4.71
N LEU A 77 10.76 -12.50 -4.76
CA LEU A 77 10.32 -13.27 -3.59
C LEU A 77 11.37 -14.29 -3.10
N GLY A 78 12.47 -14.45 -3.84
CA GLY A 78 13.53 -15.42 -3.57
C GLY A 78 13.20 -16.86 -3.99
N THR A 79 11.96 -17.31 -3.74
CA THR A 79 11.42 -18.59 -4.23
C THR A 79 10.03 -18.40 -4.83
N PRO A 80 9.59 -19.28 -5.75
CA PRO A 80 8.20 -19.28 -6.22
C PRO A 80 7.22 -19.42 -5.05
N LEU A 81 6.10 -18.69 -5.10
CA LEU A 81 5.01 -18.89 -4.16
C LEU A 81 4.40 -20.28 -4.30
N ARG A 82 4.02 -20.87 -3.19
CA ARG A 82 3.28 -22.13 -3.10
C ARG A 82 1.82 -21.85 -2.77
N SER A 83 0.93 -22.78 -3.10
CA SER A 83 -0.52 -22.66 -2.86
C SER A 83 -0.92 -22.49 -1.40
N GLU A 84 -0.04 -22.87 -0.47
CA GLU A 84 -0.24 -22.71 0.97
C GLU A 84 0.39 -21.44 1.54
N ASP A 85 1.09 -20.65 0.72
CA ASP A 85 1.74 -19.43 1.18
C ASP A 85 0.71 -18.32 1.43
N TYR A 86 1.10 -17.39 2.31
CA TYR A 86 0.36 -16.18 2.62
C TYR A 86 1.26 -14.96 2.43
N VAL A 87 0.75 -13.96 1.70
CA VAL A 87 1.47 -12.71 1.41
C VAL A 87 0.82 -11.54 2.13
N THR A 88 1.61 -10.78 2.89
CA THR A 88 1.20 -9.48 3.42
C THR A 88 1.90 -8.37 2.66
N ILE A 89 1.14 -7.35 2.26
CA ILE A 89 1.68 -6.10 1.73
C ILE A 89 1.26 -4.97 2.68
N LYS A 90 2.24 -4.35 3.33
CA LYS A 90 2.03 -3.16 4.17
C LYS A 90 2.62 -1.94 3.46
N ILE A 91 1.87 -0.84 3.41
CA ILE A 91 2.29 0.38 2.74
C ILE A 91 2.02 1.56 3.64
N THR A 92 3.06 2.39 3.80
CA THR A 92 3.02 3.56 4.69
C THR A 92 3.50 4.81 3.96
N LYS A 93 2.91 5.94 4.33
CA LYS A 93 3.29 7.27 3.84
C LYS A 93 2.96 8.31 4.90
N SER A 94 3.95 9.15 5.23
CA SER A 94 3.73 10.25 6.16
C SER A 94 2.57 11.14 5.70
N GLY A 95 1.63 11.42 6.61
CA GLY A 95 0.44 12.22 6.31
C GLY A 95 -0.68 11.46 5.61
N TRP A 96 -0.59 10.13 5.47
CA TRP A 96 -1.63 9.28 4.91
C TRP A 96 -2.00 8.17 5.88
N ARG A 97 -3.20 7.60 5.71
CA ARG A 97 -3.58 6.37 6.39
C ARG A 97 -2.88 5.18 5.71
N ASP A 98 -2.19 4.38 6.50
CA ASP A 98 -1.50 3.17 6.06
C ASP A 98 -2.47 2.13 5.47
N LEU A 99 -1.96 1.30 4.57
CA LEU A 99 -2.65 0.16 3.98
C LEU A 99 -1.99 -1.15 4.42
N ARG A 100 -2.79 -2.17 4.71
CA ARG A 100 -2.33 -3.55 4.89
C ARG A 100 -3.28 -4.49 4.16
N ASN A 101 -2.76 -5.16 3.14
CA ASN A 101 -3.48 -6.19 2.39
C ASN A 101 -2.87 -7.56 2.62
N ASN A 102 -3.74 -8.56 2.64
CA ASN A 102 -3.48 -9.93 2.99
C ASN A 102 -3.97 -10.81 1.83
N TYR A 103 -3.10 -11.63 1.27
CA TYR A 103 -3.40 -12.49 0.13
C TYR A 103 -3.09 -13.93 0.49
N ILE A 104 -4.05 -14.81 0.24
CA ILE A 104 -3.86 -16.26 0.24
C ILE A 104 -3.56 -16.65 -1.21
N VAL A 105 -2.51 -17.42 -1.41
CA VAL A 105 -2.03 -17.84 -2.74
C VAL A 105 -2.91 -18.92 -3.36
#